data_AF-A0A944THS3-F1
#
_entry.id   AF-A0A944THS3-F1
#
_cell.length_a   1.000
_cell.length_b   1.000
_cell.length_c   1.000
_cell.angle_alpha   90.00
_cell.angle_beta   90.00
_cell.angle_gamma   90.00
#
_symmetry.space_group_name_H-M   'P 1'
#
loop_
_entity.id
_entity.type
_entity.pdbx_description
1 polymer ?
#
loop_
_entity_poly.entity_id
_entity_poly.type
_entity_poly.pdbx_seq_one_letter_code
_entity_poly.pdbx_strand_id
1 'polypeptide(L)' 'TEVVVRESDGQLRIVHAKAVRLAKGSNLESHEARLQFHRRLDQLKVTRALKTAGLESGDTVLIGDWEFDWD' A
#
# COMPACT_ATOMS: atom_id res chain seq x y z
N THR A 1 6.22 3.87 15.05
CA THR A 1 6.81 3.54 13.74
C THR A 1 5.90 4.07 12.67
N GLU A 2 6.46 4.79 11.72
CA GLU A 2 5.71 5.34 10.58
C GLU A 2 5.14 4.20 9.73
N VAL A 3 3.93 4.38 9.21
CA VAL A 3 3.19 3.35 8.45
C VAL A 3 3.09 3.74 6.98
N VAL A 4 2.84 5.02 6.74
CA VAL A 4 2.70 5.65 5.42
C VAL A 4 3.42 6.99 5.48
N VAL A 5 4.09 7.36 4.39
CA VAL A 5 4.65 8.71 4.15
C VAL A 5 4.04 9.29 2.89
N ARG A 6 4.01 10.61 2.81
CA ARG A 6 3.69 11.31 1.55
C ARG A 6 5.00 11.73 0.88
N GLU A 7 5.19 11.31 -0.36
CA GLU A 7 6.34 11.72 -1.17
C GLU A 7 6.20 13.17 -1.66
N SER A 8 7.28 13.74 -2.18
CA SER A 8 7.32 15.14 -2.62
C SER A 8 6.39 15.45 -3.80
N ASP A 9 6.04 14.43 -4.59
CA ASP A 9 5.08 14.51 -5.70
C ASP A 9 3.62 14.35 -5.24
N GLY A 10 3.40 14.11 -3.94
CA GLY A 10 2.09 13.93 -3.35
C GLY A 10 1.63 12.48 -3.27
N GLN A 11 2.32 11.50 -3.86
CA GLN A 11 1.93 10.10 -3.77
C GLN A 11 2.11 9.55 -2.35
N LEU A 12 1.32 8.54 -1.98
CA LEU A 12 1.41 7.88 -0.67
C LEU A 12 2.24 6.60 -0.76
N ARG A 13 3.32 6.52 0.04
CA ARG A 13 4.14 5.32 0.16
C ARG A 13 3.90 4.60 1.48
N ILE A 14 3.65 3.30 1.41
CA ILE A 14 3.63 2.41 2.57
C ILE A 14 5.07 2.09 3.00
N VAL A 15 5.44 2.48 4.21
CA VAL A 15 6.75 2.20 4.83
C VAL A 15 6.69 1.14 5.94
N HIS A 16 5.51 0.61 6.21
CA HIS A 16 5.31 -0.44 7.21
C HIS A 16 6.12 -1.71 6.86
N ALA A 17 7.14 -2.03 7.67
CA ALA A 17 8.15 -3.05 7.36
C ALA A 17 7.58 -4.43 6.98
N LYS A 18 6.52 -4.90 7.64
CA LYS A 18 5.90 -6.19 7.31
C LYS A 18 5.13 -6.13 5.99
N ALA A 19 4.50 -5.00 5.67
CA ALA A 19 3.80 -4.83 4.39
C ALA A 19 4.82 -4.80 3.24
N VAL A 20 5.92 -4.06 3.42
CA VAL A 20 7.03 -4.02 2.44
C VAL A 20 7.60 -5.42 2.18
N ARG A 21 7.82 -6.23 3.23
CA ARG A 21 8.29 -7.62 3.06
C ARG A 21 7.28 -8.49 2.30
N LEU A 22 5.98 -8.33 2.57
CA LEU A 22 4.94 -9.06 1.85
C LEU A 22 4.90 -8.67 0.38
N ALA A 23 5.01 -7.37 0.07
CA ALA A 23 5.01 -6.86 -1.30
C ALA A 23 6.19 -7.42 -2.11
N LYS A 24 7.39 -7.48 -1.53
CA LYS A 24 8.59 -8.07 -2.17
C LYS A 24 8.44 -9.54 -2.55
N GLY A 25 7.60 -10.29 -1.83
CA GLY A 25 7.33 -11.71 -2.10
C GLY A 25 6.08 -11.96 -2.94
N SER A 26 5.44 -10.91 -3.47
CA SER A 26 4.15 -11.00 -4.15
C SER A 26 4.27 -10.50 -5.59
N ASN A 27 3.51 -11.10 -6.51
CA ASN A 27 3.34 -10.57 -7.87
C ASN A 27 2.13 -9.63 -7.90
N LEU A 28 2.31 -8.34 -7.62
CA LEU A 28 1.19 -7.39 -7.54
C LEU A 28 0.64 -6.95 -8.91
N GLU A 29 1.17 -7.45 -10.02
CA GLU A 29 0.52 -7.33 -11.35
C GLU A 29 -0.73 -8.22 -11.43
N SER A 30 -0.76 -9.34 -10.70
CA SER A 30 -1.92 -10.23 -10.62
C SER A 30 -3.03 -9.60 -9.76
N HIS A 31 -4.23 -9.49 -10.33
CA HIS A 31 -5.41 -9.01 -9.61
C HIS A 31 -5.70 -9.85 -8.35
N GLU A 32 -5.56 -11.18 -8.43
CA GLU A 32 -5.76 -12.05 -7.27
C GLU A 32 -4.74 -11.76 -6.15
N ALA A 33 -3.47 -11.58 -6.52
CA ALA A 33 -2.42 -11.24 -5.55
C ALA A 33 -2.67 -9.86 -4.92
N ARG A 34 -3.15 -8.86 -5.68
CA ARG A 34 -3.58 -7.57 -5.13
C ARG A 34 -4.72 -7.72 -4.14
N LEU A 35 -5.77 -8.48 -4.46
CA LEU A 35 -6.88 -8.72 -3.53
C LEU A 35 -6.41 -9.37 -2.22
N GLN A 36 -5.51 -10.36 -2.31
CA GLN A 36 -4.91 -10.97 -1.12
C GLN A 36 -4.05 -9.96 -0.35
N PHE A 37 -3.29 -9.12 -1.04
CA PHE A 37 -2.44 -8.10 -0.45
C PHE A 37 -3.26 -7.02 0.27
N HIS A 38 -4.34 -6.50 -0.32
CA HIS A 38 -5.27 -5.56 0.32
C HIS A 38 -5.81 -6.12 1.64
N ARG A 39 -6.25 -7.39 1.67
CA ARG A 39 -6.69 -8.04 2.91
C ARG A 39 -5.58 -8.07 3.98
N ARG A 40 -4.32 -8.26 3.57
CA ARG A 40 -3.18 -8.19 4.50
C ARG A 40 -2.94 -6.77 4.99
N LEU A 41 -3.06 -5.75 4.13
CA LEU A 41 -2.94 -4.34 4.53
C LEU A 41 -4.01 -3.95 5.56
N ASP A 42 -5.25 -4.43 5.40
CA ASP A 42 -6.32 -4.24 6.38
C ASP A 42 -5.99 -4.87 7.74
N GLN A 43 -5.54 -6.12 7.75
CA GLN A 43 -5.11 -6.83 8.96
C GLN A 43 -3.96 -6.10 9.68
N LEU A 44 -3.07 -5.47 8.91
CA LEU A 44 -1.95 -4.67 9.43
C LEU A 44 -2.33 -3.23 9.78
N LYS A 45 -3.62 -2.85 9.61
CA LYS A 45 -4.13 -1.48 9.80
C LYS A 45 -3.46 -0.43 8.91
N VAL A 46 -2.80 -0.85 7.82
CA VAL A 46 -2.16 0.04 6.85
C VAL A 46 -3.22 0.78 6.05
N THR A 47 -4.29 0.11 5.62
CA THR A 47 -5.41 0.74 4.91
C THR A 47 -6.01 1.90 5.70
N ARG A 48 -6.13 1.76 7.03
CA ARG A 48 -6.60 2.86 7.88
C ARG A 48 -5.63 4.04 7.86
N ALA A 49 -4.32 3.78 7.91
CA ALA A 49 -3.31 4.83 7.85
C ALA A 49 -3.32 5.56 6.50
N LEU A 50 -3.48 4.83 5.39
CA LEU A 50 -3.63 5.39 4.05
C LEU A 50 -4.85 6.32 3.97
N LYS A 51 -6.02 5.87 4.43
CA LYS A 51 -7.25 6.69 4.46
C LYS A 51 -7.08 7.93 5.34
N THR A 52 -6.46 7.80 6.51
CA THR A 52 -6.14 8.95 7.38
C THR A 52 -5.15 9.92 6.72
N ALA A 53 -4.26 9.42 5.87
CA ALA A 53 -3.36 10.25 5.08
C ALA A 53 -4.06 10.89 3.88
N GLY A 54 -5.32 10.60 3.61
CA GLY A 54 -6.12 11.18 2.52
C GLY A 54 -6.13 10.36 1.23
N LEU A 55 -5.90 9.05 1.30
CA LEU A 55 -6.04 8.18 0.12
C LEU A 55 -7.52 8.00 -0.27
N GLU A 56 -7.81 8.17 -1.54
CA GLU A 56 -9.12 7.93 -2.17
C GLU A 56 -9.06 6.80 -3.21
N SER A 57 -10.22 6.24 -3.59
CA SER A 57 -10.29 5.26 -4.67
C SER A 57 -9.89 5.92 -5.99
N GLY A 58 -9.02 5.26 -6.75
CA GLY A 58 -8.39 5.78 -7.97
C GLY A 58 -7.02 6.43 -7.73
N ASP A 59 -6.62 6.66 -6.48
CA ASP A 59 -5.26 7.11 -6.17
C ASP A 59 -4.25 5.99 -6.36
N THR A 60 -3.02 6.37 -6.68
CA THR A 60 -1.91 5.43 -6.80
C THR A 60 -1.11 5.34 -5.50
N VAL A 61 -0.77 4.11 -5.09
CA VAL A 61 -0.02 3.82 -3.85
C VAL A 61 1.31 3.13 -4.17
N LEU A 62 2.35 3.54 -3.45
CA LEU A 62 3.69 3.00 -3.57
C LEU A 62 4.02 2.04 -2.42
N ILE A 63 4.67 0.90 -2.71
CA ILE A 63 5.24 0.02 -1.69
C ILE A 63 6.41 -0.82 -2.21
N GLY A 64 7.59 -0.66 -1.60
CA GLY A 64 8.81 -1.25 -2.16
C GLY A 64 8.99 -0.79 -3.62
N ASP A 65 9.13 -1.77 -4.51
CA ASP A 65 9.29 -1.56 -5.95
C ASP A 65 7.95 -1.58 -6.72
N TRP A 66 6.82 -1.67 -6.00
CA TRP A 66 5.49 -1.69 -6.58
C TRP A 66 4.81 -0.33 -6.52
N GLU A 67 4.07 -0.04 -7.57
CA GLU A 67 3.09 1.04 -7.69
C GLU A 67 1.78 0.40 -8.19
N PHE A 68 0.65 0.72 -7.55
CA PHE A 68 -0.65 0.20 -7.99
C PHE A 68 -1.78 1.15 -7.59
N ASP A 69 -2.85 1.12 -8.39
CA ASP A 69 -4.05 1.91 -8.14
C ASP A 69 -4.86 1.32 -6.99
N TRP A 70 -5.42 2.20 -6.18
CA TRP A 70 -6.24 1.85 -5.03
C TRP A 70 -7.71 1.75 -5.43
N ASP A 71 -8.28 0.55 -5.34
CA ASP A 71 -9.73 0.32 -5.52
C ASP A 71 -10.54 0.71 -4.26
#